data_AF-A0A2V5L3N3-F1
#
_entry.id   AF-A0A2V5L3N3-F1
#
_cell.length_a   1.000
_cell.length_b   1.000
_cell.length_c   1.000
_cell.angle_alpha   90.00
_cell.angle_beta   90.00
_cell.angle_gamma   90.00
#
_symmetry.space_group_name_H-M   'P 1'
#
loop_
_entity.id
_entity.type
_entity.pdbx_description
1 polymer ?
#
loop_
_entity_poly.entity_id
_entity_poly.type
_entity_poly.pdbx_seq_one_letter_code
_entity_poly.pdbx_strand_id
1 'polypeptide(L)'
;MRTTAKIFQIIIWSTLTLAGFNLRAAKEPLYDGLGSYSRKITTESVEAQRYFDQGLAFIHGFNHSAAMRAFQQAAELDPQCAMAHWGIALACGPHINSTVVPRSAAELAWKEISLAQKYSRGSSPVERALIDALAKRYANPQPEDRTPLDRAYADAMREVWKRFPSDVDVGAFFAEALMDLRPWDQWTPKGEAQPGTDEILATLDAALKLN
;
A
#
# COMPACT_ATOMS: atom_id res chain seq x y z
N MET A 1 -79.06 -16.87 25.16
CA MET A 1 -79.09 -15.75 24.18
C MET A 1 -78.04 -14.72 24.56
N ARG A 2 -77.08 -14.47 23.64
CA ARG A 2 -76.25 -13.27 23.40
C ARG A 2 -74.78 -13.60 23.08
N THR A 3 -74.65 -14.08 21.85
CA THR A 3 -73.67 -13.73 20.80
C THR A 3 -72.33 -13.09 21.19
N THR A 4 -71.25 -13.82 20.92
CA THR A 4 -69.86 -13.35 20.80
C THR A 4 -69.60 -12.83 19.39
N ALA A 5 -69.17 -11.56 19.26
CA ALA A 5 -68.73 -10.97 18.00
C ALA A 5 -67.22 -11.21 17.80
N LYS A 6 -66.84 -11.78 16.65
CA LYS A 6 -65.44 -11.99 16.24
C LYS A 6 -64.93 -10.73 15.52
N ILE A 7 -63.82 -10.19 16.00
CA ILE A 7 -63.10 -9.07 15.37
C ILE A 7 -62.15 -9.67 14.33
N PHE A 8 -62.28 -9.24 13.07
CA PHE A 8 -61.36 -9.58 11.98
C PHE A 8 -60.23 -8.55 11.94
N GLN A 9 -58.98 -8.99 12.12
CA GLN A 9 -57.78 -8.18 11.94
C GLN A 9 -57.31 -8.34 10.48
N ILE A 10 -57.25 -7.23 9.72
CA ILE A 10 -56.68 -7.19 8.38
C ILE A 10 -55.18 -6.91 8.53
N ILE A 11 -54.33 -7.83 8.05
CA ILE A 11 -52.87 -7.66 7.97
C ILE A 11 -52.53 -7.28 6.54
N ILE A 12 -52.02 -6.06 6.33
CA ILE A 12 -51.49 -5.60 5.05
C ILE A 12 -49.99 -5.93 5.02
N TRP A 13 -49.59 -6.78 4.08
CA TRP A 13 -48.18 -7.05 3.80
C TRP A 13 -47.68 -6.07 2.74
N SER A 14 -46.85 -5.11 3.13
CA SER A 14 -46.11 -4.27 2.20
C SER A 14 -44.79 -4.94 1.86
N THR A 15 -44.67 -5.49 0.64
CA THR A 15 -43.41 -6.01 0.11
C THR A 15 -42.53 -4.85 -0.36
N LEU A 16 -41.55 -4.47 0.46
CA LEU A 16 -40.51 -3.53 0.08
C LEU A 16 -39.54 -4.23 -0.88
N THR A 17 -39.60 -3.92 -2.17
CA THR A 17 -38.63 -4.40 -3.16
C THR A 17 -37.38 -3.54 -3.04
N LEU A 18 -36.33 -4.04 -2.38
CA LEU A 18 -35.01 -3.42 -2.44
C LEU A 18 -34.41 -3.66 -3.83
N ALA A 19 -34.50 -2.66 -4.71
CA ALA A 19 -33.64 -2.60 -5.88
C ALA A 19 -32.20 -2.37 -5.41
N GLY A 20 -31.37 -3.42 -5.50
CA GLY A 20 -29.95 -3.33 -5.20
C GLY A 20 -29.25 -2.43 -6.20
N PHE A 21 -29.01 -1.17 -5.84
CA PHE A 21 -28.04 -0.34 -6.54
C PHE A 21 -26.65 -0.93 -6.32
N ASN A 22 -26.15 -1.64 -7.34
CA ASN A 22 -24.72 -1.95 -7.43
C ASN A 22 -23.99 -0.63 -7.72
N LEU A 23 -23.66 0.13 -6.67
CA LEU A 23 -22.67 1.20 -6.78
C LEU A 23 -21.31 0.53 -7.04
N ARG A 24 -20.99 0.31 -8.31
CA ARG A 24 -19.60 0.05 -8.70
C ARG A 24 -18.84 1.34 -8.43
N ALA A 25 -17.79 1.28 -7.61
CA ALA A 25 -16.93 2.44 -7.41
C ALA A 25 -16.47 2.96 -8.77
N ALA A 26 -16.45 4.29 -8.95
CA ALA A 26 -16.01 4.88 -10.20
C ALA A 26 -14.56 4.48 -10.48
N LYS A 27 -14.23 4.19 -11.75
CA LYS A 27 -12.88 3.92 -12.22
C LYS A 27 -11.97 5.08 -11.80
N GLU A 28 -10.82 4.80 -11.19
CA GLU A 28 -9.84 5.85 -10.87
C GLU A 28 -9.41 6.52 -12.18
N PRO A 29 -9.52 7.85 -12.32
CA PRO A 29 -9.05 8.52 -13.53
C PRO A 29 -7.53 8.50 -13.62
N LEU A 30 -7.00 8.48 -14.84
CA LEU A 30 -5.58 8.75 -15.08
C LEU A 30 -5.38 10.26 -15.13
N TYR A 31 -4.51 10.77 -14.28
CA TYR A 31 -4.22 12.19 -14.16
C TYR A 31 -3.01 12.57 -15.01
N ASP A 32 -3.14 13.66 -15.75
CA ASP A 32 -2.00 14.34 -16.35
C ASP A 32 -1.29 15.23 -15.32
N GLY A 33 -0.03 15.58 -15.59
CA GLY A 33 0.73 16.53 -14.74
C GLY A 33 1.40 15.94 -13.50
N LEU A 34 1.41 14.61 -13.33
CA LEU A 34 2.13 13.92 -12.24
C LEU A 34 3.64 13.74 -12.50
N GLY A 35 4.15 14.36 -13.56
CA GLY A 35 5.56 14.23 -14.00
C GLY A 35 5.77 13.10 -15.00
N SER A 36 7.03 12.86 -15.37
CA SER A 36 7.46 11.83 -16.31
C SER A 36 7.99 10.56 -15.62
N TYR A 37 7.81 10.46 -14.30
CA TYR A 37 8.27 9.33 -13.52
C TYR A 37 7.59 8.03 -13.98
N SER A 38 8.36 6.95 -14.08
CA SER A 38 7.86 5.61 -14.35
C SER A 38 8.80 4.58 -13.75
N ARG A 39 8.23 3.53 -13.15
CA ARG A 39 8.95 2.34 -12.72
C ARG A 39 8.43 1.16 -13.51
N LYS A 40 9.23 0.69 -14.48
CA LYS A 40 8.86 -0.50 -15.26
C LYS A 40 8.67 -1.71 -14.34
N ILE A 41 7.50 -2.33 -14.43
CA ILE A 41 7.15 -3.55 -13.70
C ILE A 41 6.88 -4.70 -14.66
N THR A 42 6.91 -5.93 -14.13
CA THR A 42 6.56 -7.13 -14.87
C THR A 42 5.05 -7.23 -15.06
N THR A 43 4.56 -6.68 -16.17
CA THR A 43 3.18 -6.80 -16.66
C THR A 43 3.18 -6.67 -18.18
N GLU A 44 2.22 -7.33 -18.85
CA GLU A 44 1.96 -7.13 -20.29
C GLU A 44 0.89 -6.04 -20.54
N SER A 45 0.20 -5.60 -19.49
CA SER A 45 -0.85 -4.59 -19.58
C SER A 45 -0.26 -3.18 -19.51
N VAL A 46 -0.24 -2.51 -20.66
CA VAL A 46 0.19 -1.10 -20.78
C VAL A 46 -0.66 -0.19 -19.87
N GLU A 47 -1.95 -0.45 -19.72
CA GLU A 47 -2.78 0.33 -18.80
C GLU A 47 -2.45 0.04 -17.33
N ALA A 48 -2.18 -1.22 -16.95
CA ALA A 48 -1.79 -1.54 -15.57
C ALA A 48 -0.47 -0.85 -15.19
N GLN A 49 0.51 -0.81 -16.11
CA GLN A 49 1.76 -0.06 -15.93
C GLN A 49 1.49 1.44 -15.66
N ARG A 50 0.59 2.06 -16.42
CA ARG A 50 0.24 3.49 -16.22
C ARG A 50 -0.40 3.75 -14.86
N TYR A 51 -1.29 2.87 -14.42
CA TYR A 51 -1.89 3.00 -13.08
C TYR A 51 -0.88 2.74 -11.96
N PHE A 52 0.07 1.82 -12.16
CA PHE A 52 1.14 1.58 -11.21
C PHE A 52 2.06 2.81 -11.07
N ASP A 53 2.45 3.42 -12.19
CA ASP A 53 3.25 4.65 -12.20
C ASP A 53 2.53 5.81 -11.50
N GLN A 54 1.23 5.99 -11.79
CA GLN A 54 0.39 6.96 -11.07
C GLN A 54 0.31 6.67 -9.57
N GLY A 55 0.16 5.40 -9.20
CA GLY A 55 0.13 4.98 -7.80
C GLY A 55 1.41 5.38 -7.07
N LEU A 56 2.58 5.14 -7.68
CA LEU A 56 3.85 5.55 -7.11
C LEU A 56 4.02 7.08 -7.05
N ALA A 57 3.61 7.81 -8.09
CA ALA A 57 3.60 9.28 -8.04
C ALA A 57 2.78 9.80 -6.85
N PHE A 58 1.62 9.18 -6.55
CA PHE A 58 0.84 9.51 -5.38
C PHE A 58 1.49 9.10 -4.05
N ILE A 59 2.18 7.95 -3.99
CA ILE A 59 2.98 7.57 -2.80
C ILE A 59 4.05 8.64 -2.52
N HIS A 60 4.82 9.05 -3.54
CA HIS A 60 5.83 10.09 -3.38
C HIS A 60 5.24 11.46 -3.00
N GLY A 61 4.00 11.73 -3.40
CA GLY A 61 3.22 12.89 -2.98
C GLY A 61 2.46 12.74 -1.66
N PHE A 62 2.67 11.65 -0.90
CA PHE A 62 1.96 11.32 0.35
C PHE A 62 0.43 11.22 0.23
N ASN A 63 -0.10 10.93 -0.96
CA ASN A 63 -1.53 10.68 -1.18
C ASN A 63 -1.84 9.17 -1.23
N HIS A 64 -1.74 8.51 -0.07
CA HIS A 64 -1.89 7.06 0.05
C HIS A 64 -3.27 6.55 -0.38
N SER A 65 -4.34 7.31 -0.13
CA SER A 65 -5.69 6.90 -0.55
C SER A 65 -5.86 6.91 -2.06
N ALA A 66 -5.29 7.90 -2.78
CA ALA A 66 -5.31 7.90 -4.24
C ALA A 66 -4.37 6.83 -4.82
N ALA A 67 -3.19 6.66 -4.23
CA ALA A 67 -2.27 5.58 -4.60
C ALA A 67 -2.94 4.21 -4.53
N MET A 68 -3.64 3.91 -3.42
CA MET A 68 -4.35 2.65 -3.25
C MET A 68 -5.38 2.39 -4.34
N ARG A 69 -6.18 3.41 -4.73
CA ARG A 69 -7.16 3.27 -5.82
C ARG A 69 -6.50 3.05 -7.18
N ALA A 70 -5.39 3.72 -7.45
CA ALA A 70 -4.61 3.52 -8.67
C ALA A 70 -4.04 2.09 -8.75
N PHE A 71 -3.44 1.59 -7.66
CA PHE A 71 -2.92 0.21 -7.63
C PHE A 71 -4.03 -0.84 -7.71
N GLN A 72 -5.20 -0.59 -7.10
CA GLN A 72 -6.38 -1.44 -7.28
C GLN A 72 -6.81 -1.49 -8.74
N GLN A 73 -6.81 -0.35 -9.45
CA GLN A 73 -7.13 -0.32 -10.87
C GLN A 73 -6.11 -1.09 -11.72
N ALA A 74 -4.82 -1.03 -11.37
CA ALA A 74 -3.78 -1.85 -11.99
C ALA A 74 -4.04 -3.35 -11.77
N ALA A 75 -4.40 -3.76 -10.55
CA ALA A 75 -4.72 -5.15 -10.20
C ALA A 75 -6.03 -5.64 -10.85
N GLU A 76 -7.00 -4.76 -11.13
CA GLU A 76 -8.19 -5.12 -11.90
C GLU A 76 -7.87 -5.42 -13.37
N LEU A 77 -6.92 -4.67 -13.94
CA LEU A 77 -6.50 -4.80 -15.35
C LEU A 77 -5.54 -5.97 -15.57
N ASP A 78 -4.69 -6.25 -14.58
CA ASP A 78 -3.81 -7.42 -14.55
C ASP A 78 -3.85 -8.05 -13.14
N PRO A 79 -4.78 -8.99 -12.89
CA PRO A 79 -4.93 -9.65 -11.59
C PRO A 79 -3.78 -10.55 -11.16
N GLN A 80 -2.78 -10.75 -12.02
CA GLN A 80 -1.56 -11.49 -11.71
C GLN A 80 -0.34 -10.56 -11.65
N CYS A 81 -0.52 -9.25 -11.78
CA CYS A 81 0.55 -8.27 -11.59
C CYS A 81 0.96 -8.22 -10.12
N ALA A 82 2.08 -8.86 -9.79
CA ALA A 82 2.61 -8.93 -8.43
C ALA A 82 2.86 -7.52 -7.84
N MET A 83 3.33 -6.58 -8.66
CA MET A 83 3.62 -5.23 -8.21
C MET A 83 2.37 -4.38 -7.97
N ALA A 84 1.27 -4.61 -8.69
CA ALA A 84 0.00 -3.94 -8.38
C ALA A 84 -0.47 -4.31 -6.96
N HIS A 85 -0.42 -5.60 -6.61
CA HIS A 85 -0.73 -6.07 -5.27
C HIS A 85 0.25 -5.55 -4.21
N TRP A 86 1.55 -5.51 -4.52
CA TRP A 86 2.56 -4.88 -3.66
C TRP A 86 2.25 -3.40 -3.40
N GLY A 87 1.85 -2.65 -4.43
CA GLY A 87 1.51 -1.23 -4.30
C GLY A 87 0.29 -0.99 -3.40
N ILE A 88 -0.74 -1.84 -3.49
CA ILE A 88 -1.90 -1.77 -2.57
C ILE A 88 -1.43 -2.00 -1.13
N ALA A 89 -0.59 -3.02 -0.89
CA ALA A 89 -0.05 -3.30 0.43
C ALA A 89 0.85 -2.17 0.93
N LEU A 90 1.65 -1.53 0.08
CA LEU A 90 2.49 -0.39 0.44
C LEU A 90 1.64 0.79 0.89
N ALA A 91 0.58 1.11 0.13
CA ALA A 91 -0.32 2.23 0.43
C ALA A 91 -1.11 2.06 1.75
N CYS A 92 -1.28 0.83 2.22
CA CYS A 92 -1.92 0.52 3.51
C CYS A 92 -1.00 0.70 4.73
N GLY A 93 0.32 0.84 4.51
CA GLY A 93 1.31 0.91 5.57
C GLY A 93 1.33 2.24 6.31
N PRO A 94 1.98 2.30 7.47
CA PRO A 94 2.27 3.57 8.11
C PRO A 94 3.27 4.38 7.27
N HIS A 95 3.32 5.67 7.54
CA HIS A 95 4.30 6.61 6.97
C HIS A 95 4.57 7.72 7.99
N ILE A 96 5.57 8.56 7.74
CA ILE A 96 6.02 9.61 8.67
C ILE A 96 4.90 10.52 9.22
N ASN A 97 3.81 10.72 8.47
CA ASN A 97 2.68 11.58 8.87
C ASN A 97 1.52 10.81 9.54
N SER A 98 1.50 9.49 9.46
CA SER A 98 0.48 8.64 10.07
C SER A 98 1.07 7.27 10.42
N THR A 99 1.35 7.08 11.70
CA THR A 99 1.91 5.83 12.23
C THR A 99 0.85 4.77 12.52
N VAL A 100 -0.43 5.15 12.54
CA VAL A 100 -1.54 4.25 12.87
C VAL A 100 -1.95 3.46 11.64
N VAL A 101 -1.98 2.13 11.77
CA VAL A 101 -2.53 1.21 10.76
C VAL A 101 -3.84 0.61 11.28
N PRO A 102 -5.01 1.07 10.80
CA PRO A 102 -6.29 0.49 11.18
C PRO A 102 -6.34 -1.00 10.85
N ARG A 103 -7.10 -1.78 11.64
CA ARG A 103 -7.23 -3.24 11.46
C ARG A 103 -7.63 -3.63 10.03
N SER A 104 -8.57 -2.91 9.43
CA SER A 104 -9.02 -3.15 8.05
C SER A 104 -7.91 -2.92 7.02
N ALA A 105 -7.06 -1.90 7.22
CA ALA A 105 -5.90 -1.64 6.36
C ALA A 105 -4.84 -2.75 6.53
N ALA A 106 -4.59 -3.22 7.76
CA ALA A 106 -3.66 -4.31 8.00
C ALA A 106 -4.12 -5.64 7.39
N GLU A 107 -5.42 -5.96 7.49
CA GLU A 107 -6.03 -7.14 6.87
C GLU A 107 -5.96 -7.07 5.35
N LEU A 108 -6.22 -5.90 4.75
CA LEU A 108 -6.05 -5.67 3.32
C LEU A 108 -4.58 -5.83 2.91
N ALA A 109 -3.65 -5.18 3.61
CA ALA A 109 -2.23 -5.28 3.32
C ALA A 109 -1.73 -6.73 3.36
N TRP A 110 -2.13 -7.50 4.37
CA TRP A 110 -1.80 -8.92 4.47
C TRP A 110 -2.32 -9.74 3.29
N LYS A 111 -3.58 -9.51 2.89
CA LYS A 111 -4.17 -10.18 1.73
C LYS A 111 -3.39 -9.85 0.45
N GLU A 112 -3.13 -8.58 0.21
CA GLU A 112 -2.52 -8.12 -1.04
C GLU A 112 -1.04 -8.51 -1.11
N ILE A 113 -0.28 -8.43 -0.02
CA ILE A 113 1.12 -8.87 -0.02
C ILE A 113 1.23 -10.39 -0.21
N SER A 114 0.26 -11.17 0.27
CA SER A 114 0.19 -12.61 -0.01
C SER A 114 -0.07 -12.91 -1.49
N LEU A 115 -0.90 -12.09 -2.17
CA LEU A 115 -1.12 -12.19 -3.61
C LEU A 115 0.12 -11.77 -4.39
N ALA A 116 0.80 -10.69 -3.98
CA ALA A 116 2.06 -10.26 -4.57
C ALA A 116 3.09 -11.39 -4.53
N GLN A 117 3.29 -12.03 -3.37
CA GLN A 117 4.18 -13.19 -3.24
C GLN A 117 3.76 -14.35 -4.13
N LYS A 118 2.45 -14.69 -4.17
CA LYS A 118 1.92 -15.76 -5.03
C LYS A 118 2.24 -15.54 -6.51
N TYR A 119 2.15 -14.31 -7.01
CA TYR A 119 2.36 -14.00 -8.43
C TYR A 119 3.79 -13.57 -8.79
N SER A 120 4.68 -13.45 -7.80
CA SER A 120 6.06 -12.95 -7.96
C SER A 120 7.02 -13.86 -8.74
N ARG A 121 6.64 -15.11 -9.07
CA ARG A 121 7.56 -16.08 -9.70
C ARG A 121 8.12 -15.56 -11.03
N GLY A 122 7.31 -14.88 -11.82
CA GLY A 122 7.70 -14.30 -13.12
C GLY A 122 8.33 -12.91 -13.03
N SER A 123 8.25 -12.25 -11.88
CA SER A 123 8.74 -10.89 -11.67
C SER A 123 10.25 -10.74 -11.84
N SER A 124 10.71 -9.51 -12.05
CA SER A 124 12.15 -9.22 -12.05
C SER A 124 12.78 -9.49 -10.67
N PRO A 125 14.13 -9.67 -10.58
CA PRO A 125 14.80 -9.90 -9.30
C PRO A 125 14.57 -8.80 -8.26
N VAL A 126 14.48 -7.54 -8.68
CA VAL A 126 14.26 -6.41 -7.77
C VAL A 126 12.82 -6.35 -7.27
N GLU A 127 11.84 -6.63 -8.14
CA GLU A 127 10.44 -6.73 -7.74
C GLU A 127 10.23 -7.80 -6.67
N ARG A 128 10.80 -9.01 -6.85
CA ARG A 128 10.72 -10.06 -5.83
C ARG A 128 11.31 -9.62 -4.50
N ALA A 129 12.45 -8.93 -4.53
CA ALA A 129 13.11 -8.47 -3.32
C ALA A 129 12.27 -7.40 -2.58
N LEU A 130 11.65 -6.46 -3.31
CA LEU A 130 10.72 -5.48 -2.74
C LEU A 130 9.47 -6.14 -2.14
N ILE A 131 8.93 -7.16 -2.80
CA ILE A 131 7.79 -7.95 -2.30
C ILE A 131 8.17 -8.68 -1.01
N ASP A 132 9.31 -9.38 -1.01
CA ASP A 132 9.78 -10.13 0.16
C ASP A 132 10.10 -9.22 1.34
N ALA A 133 10.64 -8.02 1.08
CA ALA A 133 10.87 -7.02 2.11
C ALA A 133 9.55 -6.48 2.69
N LEU A 134 8.62 -6.03 1.85
CA LEU A 134 7.34 -5.49 2.31
C LEU A 134 6.50 -6.54 3.06
N ALA A 135 6.61 -7.82 2.70
CA ALA A 135 5.98 -8.91 3.45
C ALA A 135 6.40 -8.98 4.92
N LYS A 136 7.58 -8.47 5.29
CA LYS A 136 8.03 -8.39 6.69
C LYS A 136 7.30 -7.32 7.51
N ARG A 137 6.66 -6.34 6.85
CA ARG A 137 5.95 -5.23 7.50
C ARG A 137 4.57 -5.61 8.03
N TYR A 138 4.08 -6.80 7.70
CA TYR A 138 2.71 -7.22 7.99
C TYR A 138 2.64 -8.57 8.69
N ALA A 139 1.62 -8.69 9.54
CA ALA A 139 1.21 -9.91 10.21
C ALA A 139 -0.33 -9.94 10.28
N ASN A 140 -0.92 -11.12 10.35
CA ASN A 140 -2.36 -11.29 10.53
C ASN A 140 -2.67 -12.38 11.55
N PRO A 141 -3.31 -12.06 12.69
CA PRO A 141 -3.72 -10.71 13.11
C PRO A 141 -2.50 -9.80 13.33
N GLN A 142 -2.66 -8.49 13.11
CA GLN A 142 -1.60 -7.53 13.41
C GLN A 142 -1.40 -7.41 14.94
N PRO A 143 -0.16 -7.27 15.42
CA PRO A 143 0.11 -7.00 16.83
C PRO A 143 -0.32 -5.58 17.22
N GLU A 144 -0.54 -5.37 18.53
CA GLU A 144 -0.76 -4.02 19.07
C GLU A 144 0.49 -3.15 18.92
N ASP A 145 1.67 -3.70 19.24
CA ASP A 145 2.96 -3.05 18.98
C ASP A 145 3.52 -3.49 17.62
N ARG A 146 3.56 -2.55 16.68
CA ARG A 146 4.07 -2.75 15.31
C ARG A 146 5.57 -2.48 15.18
N THR A 147 6.22 -1.95 16.21
CA THR A 147 7.65 -1.59 16.18
C THR A 147 8.55 -2.73 15.64
N PRO A 148 8.33 -4.02 16.03
CA PRO A 148 9.11 -5.12 15.46
C PRO A 148 8.88 -5.34 13.96
N LEU A 149 7.67 -5.10 13.45
CA LEU A 149 7.34 -5.26 12.03
C LEU A 149 7.96 -4.14 11.18
N ASP A 150 7.88 -2.90 11.64
CA ASP A 150 8.46 -1.76 10.92
C ASP A 150 10.00 -1.86 10.90
N ARG A 151 10.61 -2.32 12.01
CA ARG A 151 12.04 -2.65 12.03
C ARG A 151 12.40 -3.78 11.07
N ALA A 152 11.61 -4.86 11.05
CA ALA A 152 11.86 -5.98 10.14
C ALA A 152 11.77 -5.56 8.66
N TYR A 153 10.86 -4.62 8.33
CA TYR A 153 10.78 -4.03 6.99
C TYR A 153 11.99 -3.18 6.66
N ALA A 154 12.40 -2.26 7.55
CA ALA A 154 13.58 -1.43 7.34
C ALA A 154 14.86 -2.26 7.20
N ASP A 155 15.02 -3.29 8.02
CA ASP A 155 16.15 -4.22 7.93
C ASP A 155 16.14 -5.03 6.63
N ALA A 156 14.96 -5.46 6.17
CA ALA A 156 14.84 -6.13 4.88
C ALA A 156 15.16 -5.18 3.71
N MET A 157 14.66 -3.95 3.74
CA MET A 157 14.95 -2.93 2.72
C MET A 157 16.43 -2.55 2.67
N ARG A 158 17.15 -2.59 3.80
CA ARG A 158 18.61 -2.44 3.83
C ARG A 158 19.29 -3.51 2.98
N GLU A 159 18.85 -4.75 3.07
CA GLU A 159 19.39 -5.85 2.25
C GLU A 159 19.00 -5.72 0.76
N VAL A 160 17.80 -5.21 0.47
CA VAL A 160 17.41 -4.89 -0.92
C VAL A 160 18.33 -3.81 -1.49
N TRP A 161 18.58 -2.73 -0.75
CA TRP A 161 19.46 -1.66 -1.19
C TRP A 161 20.90 -2.13 -1.43
N LYS A 162 21.46 -2.95 -0.52
CA LYS A 162 22.78 -3.58 -0.73
C LYS A 162 22.84 -4.42 -2.01
N ARG A 163 21.75 -5.09 -2.37
CA ARG A 163 21.68 -5.94 -3.56
C ARG A 163 21.46 -5.14 -4.85
N PHE A 164 20.75 -4.01 -4.77
CA PHE A 164 20.41 -3.16 -5.91
C PHE A 164 20.82 -1.69 -5.65
N PRO A 165 22.12 -1.41 -5.42
CA PRO A 165 22.60 -0.08 -5.01
C PRO A 165 22.54 0.97 -6.12
N SER A 166 22.03 0.62 -7.31
CA SER A 166 21.87 1.51 -8.45
C SER A 166 20.40 1.72 -8.84
N ASP A 167 19.45 1.18 -8.06
CA ASP A 167 18.01 1.40 -8.25
C ASP A 167 17.55 2.55 -7.34
N VAL A 168 17.28 3.72 -7.94
CA VAL A 168 16.93 4.95 -7.20
C VAL A 168 15.69 4.80 -6.33
N ASP A 169 14.68 4.03 -6.79
CA ASP A 169 13.46 3.82 -6.02
C ASP A 169 13.74 2.93 -4.80
N VAL A 170 14.59 1.91 -4.95
CA VAL A 170 15.01 1.06 -3.82
C VAL A 170 15.70 1.89 -2.75
N GLY A 171 16.59 2.81 -3.15
CA GLY A 171 17.24 3.74 -2.22
C GLY A 171 16.23 4.64 -1.51
N ALA A 172 15.26 5.20 -2.24
CA ALA A 172 14.21 6.04 -1.67
C ALA A 172 13.30 5.28 -0.69
N PHE A 173 12.84 4.07 -1.06
CA PHE A 173 12.02 3.23 -0.18
C PHE A 173 12.79 2.77 1.07
N PHE A 174 14.09 2.49 0.95
CA PHE A 174 14.90 2.13 2.10
C PHE A 174 15.07 3.32 3.06
N ALA A 175 15.38 4.50 2.53
CA ALA A 175 15.48 5.71 3.33
C ALA A 175 14.16 6.02 4.07
N GLU A 176 13.02 5.92 3.37
CA GLU A 176 11.70 6.10 3.98
C GLU A 176 11.42 5.06 5.08
N ALA A 177 11.73 3.78 4.85
CA ALA A 177 11.55 2.74 5.86
C ALA A 177 12.36 3.00 7.15
N LEU A 178 13.55 3.59 7.04
CA LEU A 178 14.33 4.02 8.20
C LEU A 178 13.73 5.26 8.88
N MET A 179 13.23 6.22 8.11
CA MET A 179 12.60 7.43 8.63
C MET A 179 11.35 7.09 9.46
N ASP A 180 10.58 6.10 9.02
CA ASP A 180 9.38 5.61 9.70
C ASP A 180 9.65 4.95 11.06
N LEU A 181 10.90 4.53 11.35
CA LEU A 181 11.26 4.05 12.68
C LEU A 181 11.31 5.18 13.72
N ARG A 182 11.41 6.44 13.28
CA ARG A 182 11.52 7.64 14.12
C ARG A 182 10.78 8.82 13.47
N PRO A 183 9.45 8.75 13.33
CA PRO A 183 8.72 9.75 12.56
C PRO A 183 8.90 11.15 13.15
N TRP A 184 9.41 12.07 12.32
CA TRP A 184 9.76 13.45 12.71
C TRP A 184 10.79 13.59 13.85
N ASP A 185 11.59 12.54 14.14
CA ASP A 185 12.61 12.50 15.18
C ASP A 185 13.97 12.02 14.63
N GLN A 186 14.43 12.63 13.53
CA GLN A 186 15.74 12.36 12.93
C GLN A 186 16.90 13.14 13.59
N TRP A 187 16.59 14.24 14.28
CA TRP A 187 17.61 15.12 14.88
C TRP A 187 17.21 15.51 16.28
N THR A 188 18.18 15.57 17.19
CA THR A 188 17.95 16.16 18.52
C THR A 188 17.77 17.68 18.40
N PRO A 189 17.21 18.38 19.41
CA PRO A 189 17.13 19.84 19.42
C PRO A 189 18.49 20.56 19.30
N LYS A 190 19.60 19.87 19.54
CA LYS A 190 20.97 20.39 19.39
C LYS A 190 21.55 20.19 17.98
N GLY A 191 20.80 19.55 17.08
CA GLY A 191 21.26 19.23 15.73
C GLY A 191 22.12 17.97 15.65
N GLU A 192 22.08 17.10 16.66
CA GLU A 192 22.80 15.82 16.63
C GLU A 192 21.94 14.75 15.95
N ALA A 193 22.56 13.95 15.09
CA ALA A 193 21.88 12.86 14.38
C ALA A 193 21.35 11.82 15.37
N GLN A 194 20.07 11.48 15.23
CA GLN A 194 19.50 10.33 15.91
C GLN A 194 19.98 9.02 15.26
N PRO A 195 20.00 7.88 15.97
CA PRO A 195 20.27 6.57 15.40
C PRO A 195 19.53 6.32 14.08
N GLY A 196 20.29 6.02 13.02
CA GLY A 196 19.78 5.76 11.66
C GLY A 196 19.83 6.98 10.72
N THR A 197 19.92 8.21 11.24
CA THR A 197 19.88 9.43 10.42
C THR A 197 21.04 9.54 9.44
N ASP A 198 22.26 9.20 9.86
CA ASP A 198 23.42 9.23 8.96
C ASP A 198 23.29 8.18 7.82
N GLU A 199 22.67 7.03 8.10
CA GLU A 199 22.40 5.99 7.09
C GLU A 199 21.33 6.44 6.07
N ILE A 200 20.29 7.14 6.55
CA ILE A 200 19.28 7.78 5.69
C ILE A 200 19.95 8.77 4.74
N LEU A 201 20.76 9.70 5.28
CA LEU A 201 21.46 10.72 4.47
C LEU A 201 22.39 10.08 3.44
N ALA A 202 23.21 9.12 3.85
CA ALA A 202 24.13 8.43 2.95
C ALA A 202 23.40 7.70 1.82
N THR A 203 22.24 7.10 2.11
CA THR A 203 21.40 6.43 1.12
C THR A 203 20.80 7.43 0.13
N LEU A 204 20.23 8.53 0.61
CA LEU A 204 19.66 9.57 -0.23
C LEU A 204 20.71 10.26 -1.10
N ASP A 205 21.89 10.57 -0.55
CA ASP A 205 23.01 11.13 -1.29
C ASP A 205 23.51 10.19 -2.40
N ALA A 206 23.49 8.88 -2.15
CA ALA A 206 23.83 7.89 -3.18
C ALA A 206 22.76 7.84 -4.27
N ALA A 207 21.47 7.82 -3.91
CA ALA A 207 20.36 7.81 -4.86
C ALA A 207 20.33 9.06 -5.74
N LEU A 208 20.55 10.24 -5.16
CA LEU A 208 20.58 11.52 -5.89
C LEU A 208 21.70 11.61 -6.92
N LYS A 209 22.80 10.86 -6.76
CA LYS A 209 23.91 10.83 -7.73
C LYS A 209 23.64 9.93 -8.94
N LEU A 210 22.60 9.09 -8.88
CA LEU A 210 22.22 8.18 -9.96
C LEU A 210 21.19 8.80 -10.92
N ASN A 211 20.56 9.91 -10.53
CA ASN A 211 19.50 10.61 -11.25
C ASN A 211 20.07 11.84 -11.97
#